data_AF-A0A924JNA6-F1
#
_entry.id   AF-A0A924JNA6-F1
#
_cell.length_a   1.000
_cell.length_b   1.000
_cell.length_c   1.000
_cell.angle_alpha   90.00
_cell.angle_beta   90.00
_cell.angle_gamma   90.00
#
_symmetry.space_group_name_H-M   'P 1'
#
loop_
_entity.id
_entity.type
_entity.pdbx_description
1 polymer ?
#
loop_
_entity_poly.entity_id
_entity_poly.type
_entity_poly.pdbx_seq_one_letter_code
_entity_poly.pdbx_strand_id
1 'polypeptide(L)'
;AALKALPLKNPINKPILHQQIKISDLPLIQHWPMDGGAFVTLPQVYTEDIDAPGIMKSNLGMYRIQLTGNDYQLDKEIGLHYQLHRGIGVHQTKANKNGQPLKVSCFVGGPPSHSLAAVMPLPEGISEMTFAGVLGGRRFRYIYEDGFALSTDADFVITGEVHPNENKPEGPFGDHLGYYSLKHDFPLMKVHKVYAKKNAIWPFTVVGRPPQEDTSFGNLIHEMTGDAIPQEIPGLKEVHAVDAAGVHPLLLAIGSERYTPYTPTKQPAEILTIANHILGTGQLSLAKFLFITADDSNQLNTQNVGEYMQFVLERINWKRDVHFYTNTTIDTLDYSGTGLNTGSKVVFAAYGEKLRELCKEVPQPLKELQGFQNAQMAMPGVVALKAGKFTTYEQAHKEMEILNAQCSISKNQLNAMAMIVVCDDADFVAAKMHNYLWVTYTRCNPSHDIYGINATTENKHWGCDVLIVDARIKPHHAPIVEKDPVTEKNIDRFFAKGASLHGIIH
;
A
#
# COMPACT_ATOMS: atom_id res chain seq x y z
N ALA A 1 17.47 21.47 20.70
CA ALA A 1 17.05 20.81 19.45
C ALA A 1 17.98 21.14 18.27
N ALA A 2 18.22 22.43 17.95
CA ALA A 2 18.95 22.86 16.74
C ALA A 2 20.35 22.22 16.51
N LEU A 3 21.19 22.07 17.54
CA LEU A 3 22.51 21.44 17.41
C LEU A 3 22.48 19.95 17.01
N LYS A 4 21.37 19.26 17.31
CA LYS A 4 21.17 17.84 17.00
C LYS A 4 20.61 17.61 15.60
N ALA A 5 20.06 18.66 14.99
CA ALA A 5 19.45 18.62 13.68
C ALA A 5 20.50 18.55 12.56
N LEU A 6 21.59 19.31 12.65
CA LEU A 6 22.60 19.33 11.58
C LEU A 6 23.39 18.01 11.53
N PRO A 7 23.53 17.35 10.36
CA PRO A 7 24.39 16.17 10.22
C PRO A 7 25.84 16.46 10.62
N LEU A 8 26.52 15.47 11.21
CA LEU A 8 27.93 15.56 11.61
C LEU A 8 28.81 14.84 10.59
N LYS A 9 29.55 15.62 9.80
CA LYS A 9 30.56 15.12 8.88
C LYS A 9 31.84 14.73 9.63
N ASN A 10 32.45 13.61 9.27
CA ASN A 10 33.75 13.17 9.76
C ASN A 10 33.85 13.07 11.30
N PRO A 11 32.98 12.28 11.95
CA PRO A 11 33.13 11.99 13.37
C PRO A 11 34.47 11.30 13.66
N ILE A 12 34.96 11.46 14.89
CA ILE A 12 36.20 10.83 15.37
C ILE A 12 36.09 9.30 15.28
N ASN A 13 34.96 8.76 15.76
CA ASN A 13 34.70 7.32 15.69
C ASN A 13 33.99 6.97 14.37
N LYS A 14 34.53 6.00 13.63
CA LYS A 14 34.03 5.54 12.33
C LYS A 14 33.86 4.01 12.30
N PRO A 15 32.93 3.43 13.10
CA PRO A 15 32.81 1.98 13.25
C PRO A 15 32.57 1.24 11.93
N ILE A 16 31.89 1.88 10.98
CA ILE A 16 31.57 1.29 9.68
C ILE A 16 32.80 0.92 8.85
N LEU A 17 33.95 1.58 9.07
CA LEU A 17 35.20 1.28 8.37
C LEU A 17 35.97 0.09 8.97
N HIS A 18 35.36 -0.68 9.89
CA HIS A 18 36.05 -1.77 10.56
C HIS A 18 36.52 -2.86 9.59
N GLN A 19 35.70 -3.24 8.62
CA GLN A 19 36.04 -4.24 7.61
C GLN A 19 35.30 -3.98 6.29
N GLN A 20 35.92 -4.46 5.21
CA GLN A 20 35.27 -4.60 3.90
C GLN A 20 34.94 -6.06 3.68
N ILE A 21 33.71 -6.33 3.25
CA ILE A 21 33.17 -7.67 3.02
C ILE A 21 32.58 -7.75 1.60
N LYS A 22 32.00 -8.89 1.25
CA LYS A 22 31.28 -9.11 0.00
C LYS A 22 29.77 -9.22 0.24
N ILE A 23 28.98 -9.21 -0.83
CA ILE A 23 27.52 -9.42 -0.74
C ILE A 23 27.25 -10.85 -0.24
N SER A 24 28.05 -11.82 -0.69
CA SER A 24 28.01 -13.22 -0.24
C SER A 24 28.28 -13.43 1.25
N ASP A 25 28.87 -12.45 1.94
CA ASP A 25 29.09 -12.48 3.39
C ASP A 25 27.89 -11.93 4.21
N LEU A 26 26.93 -11.28 3.54
CA LEU A 26 25.73 -10.74 4.20
C LEU A 26 24.70 -11.83 4.51
N PRO A 27 23.77 -11.60 5.45
CA PRO A 27 22.61 -12.46 5.61
C PRO A 27 21.71 -12.41 4.36
N LEU A 28 21.83 -13.41 3.50
CA LEU A 28 21.08 -13.56 2.26
C LEU A 28 19.67 -14.10 2.53
N ILE A 29 18.83 -13.30 3.20
CA ILE A 29 17.49 -13.72 3.65
C ILE A 29 16.53 -13.73 2.46
N GLN A 30 15.95 -14.90 2.21
CA GLN A 30 14.77 -15.07 1.37
C GLN A 30 13.53 -15.09 2.28
N HIS A 31 12.58 -14.18 2.07
CA HIS A 31 11.47 -13.97 3.01
C HIS A 31 10.30 -14.89 2.72
N TRP A 32 10.01 -15.08 1.43
CA TRP A 32 8.94 -15.95 0.96
C TRP A 32 9.44 -17.06 0.00
N PRO A 33 8.74 -18.21 -0.06
CA PRO A 33 9.19 -19.35 -0.86
C PRO A 33 9.43 -19.05 -2.36
N MET A 34 8.64 -18.16 -2.95
CA MET A 34 8.74 -17.79 -4.38
C MET A 34 9.51 -16.50 -4.66
N ASP A 35 10.16 -15.90 -3.64
CA ASP A 35 11.01 -14.74 -3.86
C ASP A 35 12.13 -15.08 -4.87
N GLY A 36 12.44 -14.14 -5.77
CA GLY A 36 13.44 -14.31 -6.83
C GLY A 36 14.89 -14.40 -6.34
N GLY A 37 15.12 -14.21 -5.04
CA GLY A 37 16.41 -14.32 -4.37
C GLY A 37 16.38 -13.69 -2.97
N ALA A 38 17.53 -13.29 -2.47
CA ALA A 38 17.63 -12.62 -1.16
C ALA A 38 17.35 -11.13 -1.26
N PHE A 39 16.63 -10.57 -0.28
CA PHE A 39 16.20 -9.18 -0.27
C PHE A 39 16.57 -8.43 1.00
N VAL A 40 16.99 -7.17 0.85
CA VAL A 40 17.05 -6.20 1.93
C VAL A 40 15.71 -5.49 2.02
N THR A 41 15.01 -5.62 3.15
CA THR A 41 13.66 -5.08 3.35
C THR A 41 13.61 -3.79 4.17
N LEU A 42 14.67 -3.47 4.93
CA LEU A 42 14.84 -2.19 5.63
C LEU A 42 16.07 -1.36 5.16
N PRO A 43 16.34 -1.24 3.85
CA PRO A 43 17.46 -0.43 3.37
C PRO A 43 17.14 1.07 3.47
N GLN A 44 18.14 1.88 3.82
CA GLN A 44 18.08 3.32 3.69
C GLN A 44 18.96 3.71 2.49
N VAL A 45 18.35 3.88 1.33
CA VAL A 45 19.03 4.15 0.06
C VAL A 45 19.28 5.64 -0.09
N TYR A 46 20.56 5.99 -0.09
CA TYR A 46 21.07 7.34 -0.16
C TYR A 46 21.58 7.67 -1.56
N THR A 47 21.14 8.81 -2.11
CA THR A 47 21.67 9.39 -3.34
C THR A 47 21.76 10.91 -3.26
N GLU A 48 22.68 11.51 -4.00
CA GLU A 48 22.82 12.97 -4.09
C GLU A 48 22.47 13.45 -5.50
N ASP A 49 21.96 14.68 -5.57
CA ASP A 49 21.79 15.37 -6.85
C ASP A 49 23.17 15.61 -7.49
N ILE A 50 23.33 15.16 -8.73
CA ILE A 50 24.59 15.30 -9.47
C ILE A 50 24.95 16.77 -9.76
N ASP A 51 23.96 17.66 -9.85
CA ASP A 51 24.18 19.09 -10.12
C ASP A 51 24.53 19.87 -8.83
N ALA A 52 24.12 19.34 -7.67
CA ALA A 52 24.27 19.99 -6.38
C ALA A 52 24.53 18.97 -5.26
N PRO A 53 25.67 18.25 -5.30
CA PRO A 53 25.95 17.20 -4.34
C PRO A 53 26.07 17.72 -2.91
N GLY A 54 25.73 16.86 -1.96
CA GLY A 54 25.84 17.11 -0.53
C GLY A 54 24.66 16.60 0.28
N ILE A 55 24.94 16.19 1.51
CA ILE A 55 23.97 15.56 2.42
C ILE A 55 22.68 16.35 2.66
N MET A 56 22.74 17.68 2.65
CA MET A 56 21.55 18.50 2.90
C MET A 56 20.58 18.54 1.71
N LYS A 57 21.03 18.15 0.51
CA LYS A 57 20.26 18.06 -0.73
C LYS A 57 20.18 16.64 -1.26
N SER A 58 20.46 15.67 -0.40
CA SER A 58 20.39 14.26 -0.73
C SER A 58 18.99 13.72 -0.51
N ASN A 59 18.72 12.55 -1.09
CA ASN A 59 17.52 11.76 -0.85
C ASN A 59 17.92 10.56 0.01
N LEU A 60 17.15 10.27 1.06
CA LEU A 60 17.21 9.00 1.78
C LEU A 60 15.84 8.32 1.71
N GLY A 61 15.73 7.22 0.96
CA GLY A 61 14.46 6.51 0.80
C GLY A 61 14.59 5.02 1.10
N MET A 62 13.50 4.39 1.52
CA MET A 62 13.44 2.95 1.69
C MET A 62 12.97 2.26 0.40
N TYR A 63 13.91 1.65 -0.31
CA TYR A 63 13.68 0.96 -1.58
C TYR A 63 14.26 -0.44 -1.50
N ARG A 64 13.44 -1.49 -1.66
CA ARG A 64 13.93 -2.86 -1.51
C ARG A 64 15.08 -3.17 -2.49
N ILE A 65 16.03 -3.97 -2.03
CA ILE A 65 17.24 -4.33 -2.76
C ILE A 65 17.28 -5.83 -2.96
N GLN A 66 17.39 -6.30 -4.19
CA GLN A 66 17.62 -7.72 -4.50
C GLN A 66 19.12 -8.01 -4.51
N LEU A 67 19.61 -8.77 -3.53
CA LEU A 67 21.04 -9.09 -3.40
C LEU A 67 21.48 -10.23 -4.31
N THR A 68 20.60 -11.20 -4.59
CA THR A 68 20.93 -12.43 -5.32
C THR A 68 19.78 -12.92 -6.20
N GLY A 69 20.06 -13.93 -7.03
CA GLY A 69 19.09 -14.55 -7.92
C GLY A 69 18.90 -13.78 -9.22
N ASN A 70 17.98 -14.24 -10.06
CA ASN A 70 17.81 -13.77 -11.43
C ASN A 70 19.15 -13.69 -12.19
N ASP A 71 19.36 -12.59 -12.93
CA ASP A 71 20.52 -12.40 -13.81
C ASP A 71 21.62 -11.55 -13.13
N TYR A 72 21.50 -11.29 -11.82
CA TYR A 72 22.48 -10.53 -11.06
C TYR A 72 23.74 -11.36 -10.78
N GLN A 73 24.90 -10.80 -11.08
CA GLN A 73 26.18 -11.41 -10.73
C GLN A 73 26.49 -11.16 -9.24
N LEU A 74 26.50 -12.22 -8.43
CA LEU A 74 26.85 -12.16 -7.00
C LEU A 74 28.16 -11.41 -6.78
N ASP A 75 28.18 -10.56 -5.74
CA ASP A 75 29.28 -9.65 -5.37
C ASP A 75 29.58 -8.50 -6.34
N LYS A 76 28.93 -8.45 -7.51
CA LYS A 76 29.15 -7.40 -8.52
C LYS A 76 27.93 -6.56 -8.80
N GLU A 77 26.74 -7.12 -8.70
CA GLU A 77 25.49 -6.50 -9.14
C GLU A 77 24.37 -6.83 -8.17
N ILE A 78 23.50 -5.85 -7.91
CA ILE A 78 22.27 -6.02 -7.13
C ILE A 78 21.12 -5.26 -7.79
N GLY A 79 19.88 -5.68 -7.53
CA GLY A 79 18.68 -5.01 -8.00
C GLY A 79 18.26 -3.86 -7.09
N LEU A 80 17.85 -2.73 -7.68
CA LEU A 80 17.42 -1.54 -6.95
C LEU A 80 15.99 -1.15 -7.40
N HIS A 81 15.00 -1.47 -6.57
CA HIS A 81 13.58 -1.25 -6.92
C HIS A 81 13.08 0.08 -6.36
N TYR A 82 13.02 1.13 -7.18
CA TYR A 82 12.40 2.42 -6.83
C TYR A 82 11.44 2.90 -7.92
N GLN A 83 10.50 3.77 -7.52
CA GLN A 83 9.58 4.44 -8.43
C GLN A 83 10.17 5.77 -8.94
N LEU A 84 9.93 6.10 -10.21
CA LEU A 84 10.52 7.28 -10.89
C LEU A 84 10.16 8.63 -10.27
N HIS A 85 9.02 8.73 -9.57
CA HIS A 85 8.55 9.99 -8.97
C HIS A 85 9.08 10.25 -7.56
N ARG A 86 9.94 9.36 -7.02
CA ARG A 86 10.62 9.55 -5.73
C ARG A 86 11.90 10.37 -5.91
N GLY A 87 12.48 10.89 -4.82
CA GLY A 87 13.66 11.75 -4.89
C GLY A 87 14.85 11.11 -5.62
N ILE A 88 15.08 9.80 -5.45
CA ILE A 88 16.08 9.06 -6.23
C ILE A 88 15.80 9.07 -7.74
N GLY A 89 14.53 9.04 -8.16
CA GLY A 89 14.14 9.07 -9.56
C GLY A 89 14.46 10.41 -10.21
N VAL A 90 14.37 11.51 -9.47
CA VAL A 90 14.83 12.84 -9.91
C VAL A 90 16.34 12.83 -10.12
N HIS A 91 17.10 12.30 -9.16
CA HIS A 91 18.57 12.20 -9.27
C HIS A 91 18.99 11.32 -10.45
N GLN A 92 18.36 10.15 -10.62
CA GLN A 92 18.65 9.26 -11.75
C GLN A 92 18.29 9.93 -13.08
N THR A 93 17.18 10.65 -13.17
CA THR A 93 16.78 11.33 -14.42
C THR A 93 17.84 12.34 -14.86
N LYS A 94 18.39 13.12 -13.91
CA LYS A 94 19.49 14.05 -14.19
C LYS A 94 20.77 13.31 -14.59
N ALA A 95 21.15 12.26 -13.86
CA ALA A 95 22.31 11.43 -14.16
C ALA A 95 22.23 10.82 -15.58
N ASN A 96 21.07 10.25 -15.92
CA ASN A 96 20.77 9.71 -17.25
C ASN A 96 20.89 10.77 -18.35
N LYS A 97 20.32 11.95 -18.14
CA LYS A 97 20.39 13.06 -19.09
C LYS A 97 21.82 13.51 -19.37
N ASN A 98 22.69 13.45 -18.36
CA ASN A 98 24.09 13.82 -18.47
C ASN A 98 25.00 12.63 -18.87
N GLY A 99 24.45 11.43 -19.06
CA GLY A 99 25.21 10.23 -19.41
C GLY A 99 26.19 9.77 -18.32
N GLN A 100 25.93 10.13 -17.05
CA GLN A 100 26.81 9.82 -15.92
C GLN A 100 26.16 8.76 -15.00
N PRO A 101 26.95 7.90 -14.36
CA PRO A 101 26.43 6.99 -13.35
C PRO A 101 25.94 7.76 -12.11
N LEU A 102 24.82 7.32 -11.55
CA LEU A 102 24.36 7.78 -10.24
C LEU A 102 25.09 6.99 -9.15
N LYS A 103 25.74 7.70 -8.22
CA LYS A 103 26.33 7.07 -7.03
C LYS A 103 25.26 6.80 -5.98
N VAL A 104 25.23 5.57 -5.49
CA VAL A 104 24.24 5.08 -4.53
C VAL A 104 24.95 4.50 -3.32
N SER A 105 24.40 4.72 -2.13
CA SER A 105 24.85 4.09 -0.89
C SER A 105 23.65 3.53 -0.14
N CYS A 106 23.59 2.22 0.04
CA CYS A 106 22.53 1.55 0.78
C CYS A 106 22.99 1.34 2.22
N PHE A 107 22.43 2.08 3.17
CA PHE A 107 22.70 1.89 4.60
C PHE A 107 21.74 0.85 5.17
N VAL A 108 22.25 -0.08 5.97
CA VAL A 108 21.45 -1.09 6.66
C VAL A 108 21.78 -1.04 8.14
N GLY A 109 20.75 -1.00 8.99
CA GLY A 109 20.89 -0.85 10.44
C GLY A 109 21.15 0.57 10.91
N GLY A 110 21.84 0.67 12.05
CA GLY A 110 21.96 1.92 12.81
C GLY A 110 20.74 2.22 13.70
N PRO A 111 20.60 3.47 14.17
CA PRO A 111 19.48 3.87 15.02
C PRO A 111 18.14 3.71 14.32
N PRO A 112 17.06 3.29 15.03
CA PRO A 112 15.72 3.19 14.46
C PRO A 112 15.21 4.49 13.82
N SER A 113 15.67 5.65 14.32
CA SER A 113 15.30 6.96 13.75
C SER A 113 15.75 7.13 12.30
N HIS A 114 16.75 6.39 11.84
CA HIS A 114 17.21 6.45 10.46
C HIS A 114 16.25 5.73 9.52
N SER A 115 15.85 4.50 9.87
CA SER A 115 14.86 3.74 9.09
C SER A 115 13.51 4.46 9.07
N LEU A 116 13.07 5.04 10.20
CA LEU A 116 11.85 5.84 10.22
C LEU A 116 12.00 7.09 9.33
N ALA A 117 13.11 7.82 9.41
CA ALA A 117 13.33 9.00 8.57
C ALA A 117 13.29 8.68 7.06
N ALA A 118 13.75 7.50 6.65
CA ALA A 118 13.76 7.08 5.24
C ALA A 118 12.36 6.73 4.68
N VAL A 119 11.34 6.59 5.53
CA VAL A 119 9.94 6.34 5.11
C VAL A 119 9.02 7.54 5.36
N MET A 120 9.49 8.57 6.07
CA MET A 120 8.66 9.73 6.40
C MET A 120 8.35 10.59 5.16
N PRO A 121 7.09 10.99 4.94
CA PRO A 121 6.73 11.97 3.93
C PRO A 121 7.07 13.38 4.43
N LEU A 122 8.34 13.77 4.35
CA LEU A 122 8.80 15.08 4.86
C LEU A 122 8.44 16.23 3.89
N PRO A 123 8.12 17.43 4.42
CA PRO A 123 7.98 18.64 3.62
C PRO A 123 9.25 18.98 2.82
N GLU A 124 9.07 19.68 1.70
CA GLU A 124 10.18 20.16 0.88
C GLU A 124 11.15 21.02 1.71
N GLY A 125 12.46 20.80 1.52
CA GLY A 125 13.51 21.52 2.24
C GLY A 125 13.90 20.93 3.59
N ILE A 126 13.17 19.95 4.12
CA ILE A 126 13.57 19.19 5.31
C ILE A 126 14.28 17.90 4.89
N SER A 127 15.60 17.86 5.12
CA SER A 127 16.41 16.68 4.85
C SER A 127 16.11 15.54 5.82
N GLU A 128 15.98 14.31 5.32
CA GLU A 128 15.76 13.09 6.12
C GLU A 128 16.86 12.88 7.16
N MET A 129 18.10 13.23 6.84
CA MET A 129 19.24 13.16 7.77
C MET A 129 19.08 14.14 8.94
N THR A 130 18.48 15.30 8.68
CA THR A 130 18.18 16.28 9.73
C THR A 130 17.06 15.77 10.62
N PHE A 131 16.01 15.24 10.02
CA PHE A 131 14.88 14.65 10.73
C PHE A 131 15.33 13.45 11.58
N ALA A 132 16.11 12.53 11.01
CA ALA A 132 16.70 11.38 11.71
C ALA A 132 17.48 11.80 12.96
N GLY A 133 18.18 12.94 12.88
CA GLY A 133 18.96 13.46 13.99
C GLY A 133 18.14 14.12 15.09
N VAL A 134 17.08 14.84 14.72
CA VAL A 134 16.10 15.40 15.66
C VAL A 134 15.37 14.28 16.39
N LEU A 135 14.80 13.34 15.63
CA LEU A 135 14.05 12.20 16.15
C LEU A 135 14.92 11.30 17.04
N GLY A 136 16.15 11.00 16.60
CA GLY A 136 17.09 10.19 17.37
C GLY A 136 17.74 10.92 18.55
N GLY A 137 17.44 12.21 18.74
CA GLY A 137 18.05 13.03 19.80
C GLY A 137 19.57 13.16 19.69
N ARG A 138 20.16 12.90 18.51
CA ARG A 138 21.61 12.93 18.23
C ARG A 138 21.85 13.17 16.75
N ARG A 139 22.93 13.86 16.38
CA ARG A 139 23.26 14.15 14.97
C ARG A 139 23.45 12.87 14.15
N PHE A 140 22.92 12.83 12.93
CA PHE A 140 23.25 11.82 11.92
C PHE A 140 24.74 11.94 11.55
N ARG A 141 25.52 10.86 11.61
CA ARG A 141 26.98 10.90 11.44
C ARG A 141 27.42 10.21 10.15
N TYR A 142 28.25 10.89 9.37
CA TYR A 142 28.64 10.39 8.05
C TYR A 142 30.06 10.79 7.64
N ILE A 143 30.61 10.09 6.65
CA ILE A 143 31.87 10.40 5.97
C ILE A 143 31.69 10.25 4.45
N TYR A 144 32.69 10.70 3.68
CA TYR A 144 32.84 10.29 2.29
C TYR A 144 34.09 9.44 2.14
N GLU A 145 33.97 8.35 1.39
CA GLU A 145 35.06 7.45 0.99
C GLU A 145 34.85 7.11 -0.49
N ASP A 146 35.87 7.25 -1.33
CA ASP A 146 35.79 7.03 -2.80
C ASP A 146 34.64 7.80 -3.50
N GLY A 147 34.25 8.93 -2.93
CA GLY A 147 33.15 9.76 -3.41
C GLY A 147 31.76 9.19 -3.14
N PHE A 148 31.62 8.18 -2.29
CA PHE A 148 30.35 7.69 -1.74
C PHE A 148 30.15 8.20 -0.31
N ALA A 149 28.91 8.53 0.06
CA ALA A 149 28.59 8.85 1.43
C ALA A 149 28.41 7.57 2.24
N LEU A 150 29.09 7.46 3.38
CA LEU A 150 28.93 6.34 4.31
C LEU A 150 28.29 6.85 5.60
N SER A 151 27.16 6.27 6.00
CA SER A 151 26.64 6.42 7.35
C SER A 151 27.57 5.70 8.33
N THR A 152 28.22 6.46 9.21
CA THR A 152 29.07 5.88 10.28
C THR A 152 28.26 5.24 11.40
N ASP A 153 26.95 5.45 11.37
CA ASP A 153 25.98 4.91 12.31
C ASP A 153 25.43 3.54 11.89
N ALA A 154 25.51 3.21 10.60
CA ALA A 154 24.96 1.98 10.03
C ALA A 154 25.73 0.73 10.49
N ASP A 155 25.05 -0.42 10.41
CA ASP A 155 25.65 -1.73 10.61
C ASP A 155 26.40 -2.17 9.36
N PHE A 156 25.81 -1.93 8.19
CA PHE A 156 26.39 -2.20 6.88
C PHE A 156 26.16 -1.03 5.92
N VAL A 157 27.08 -0.84 4.97
CA VAL A 157 26.90 0.07 3.84
C VAL A 157 27.34 -0.60 2.55
N ILE A 158 26.42 -0.69 1.58
CA ILE A 158 26.73 -1.16 0.22
C ILE A 158 26.82 0.07 -0.68
N THR A 159 27.98 0.32 -1.28
CA THR A 159 28.17 1.43 -2.23
C THR A 159 28.24 0.91 -3.66
N GLY A 160 27.72 1.66 -4.62
CA GLY A 160 27.76 1.28 -6.02
C GLY A 160 27.24 2.35 -6.97
N GLU A 161 27.28 2.04 -8.25
CA GLU A 161 26.91 2.96 -9.34
C GLU A 161 25.75 2.38 -10.15
N VAL A 162 24.78 3.22 -10.48
CA VAL A 162 23.65 2.90 -11.37
C VAL A 162 23.85 3.64 -12.68
N HIS A 163 24.12 2.91 -13.75
CA HIS A 163 24.37 3.49 -15.06
C HIS A 163 23.08 3.72 -15.85
N PRO A 164 23.05 4.73 -16.73
CA PRO A 164 21.90 4.96 -17.59
C PRO A 164 21.55 3.74 -18.45
N ASN A 165 20.27 3.35 -18.46
CA ASN A 165 19.70 2.26 -19.26
C ASN A 165 20.22 0.84 -18.95
N GLU A 166 20.89 0.64 -17.80
CA GLU A 166 21.29 -0.69 -17.34
C GLU A 166 20.28 -1.26 -16.34
N ASN A 167 19.31 -2.01 -16.86
CA ASN A 167 18.27 -2.66 -16.06
C ASN A 167 18.43 -4.18 -16.12
N LYS A 168 17.98 -4.85 -15.05
CA LYS A 168 17.87 -6.31 -14.98
C LYS A 168 16.58 -6.72 -14.29
N PRO A 169 16.12 -7.96 -14.51
CA PRO A 169 14.90 -8.43 -13.88
C PRO A 169 15.03 -8.56 -12.35
N GLU A 170 14.16 -7.86 -11.63
CA GLU A 170 13.96 -7.94 -10.17
C GLU A 170 12.69 -8.72 -9.83
N GLY A 171 12.65 -9.34 -8.66
CA GLY A 171 11.51 -10.14 -8.19
C GLY A 171 11.45 -11.56 -8.79
N PRO A 172 10.38 -12.34 -8.56
CA PRO A 172 9.20 -11.98 -7.77
C PRO A 172 9.52 -11.67 -6.30
N PHE A 173 8.64 -10.97 -5.60
CA PHE A 173 8.84 -10.62 -4.20
C PHE A 173 7.50 -10.53 -3.46
N GLY A 174 7.34 -11.18 -2.31
CA GLY A 174 6.11 -11.08 -1.54
C GLY A 174 5.90 -9.66 -1.00
N ASP A 175 4.80 -9.01 -1.38
CA ASP A 175 4.59 -7.57 -1.15
C ASP A 175 3.51 -7.28 -0.08
N HIS A 176 3.44 -6.03 0.38
CA HIS A 176 2.53 -5.55 1.42
C HIS A 176 1.04 -5.68 1.09
N LEU A 177 0.69 -5.91 -0.19
CA LEU A 177 -0.69 -6.25 -0.58
C LEU A 177 -1.07 -7.69 -0.23
N GLY A 178 -0.12 -8.53 0.20
CA GLY A 178 -0.34 -9.97 0.42
C GLY A 178 -0.29 -10.82 -0.86
N TYR A 179 0.31 -10.29 -1.92
CA TYR A 179 0.55 -10.98 -3.19
C TYR A 179 2.01 -10.80 -3.59
N TYR A 180 2.51 -11.68 -4.45
CA TYR A 180 3.82 -11.50 -5.04
C TYR A 180 3.81 -10.35 -6.04
N SER A 181 4.73 -9.41 -5.92
CA SER A 181 5.11 -8.57 -7.03
C SER A 181 5.76 -9.44 -8.11
N LEU A 182 5.30 -9.27 -9.36
CA LEU A 182 5.81 -10.03 -10.49
C LEU A 182 7.21 -9.54 -10.91
N LYS A 183 7.87 -10.36 -11.71
CA LYS A 183 9.21 -10.07 -12.23
C LYS A 183 9.15 -8.94 -13.28
N HIS A 184 9.90 -7.87 -13.06
CA HIS A 184 10.00 -6.72 -13.96
C HIS A 184 11.44 -6.17 -14.01
N ASP A 185 11.78 -5.44 -15.07
CA ASP A 185 13.10 -4.82 -15.20
C ASP A 185 13.21 -3.56 -14.34
N PHE A 186 14.19 -3.55 -13.45
CA PHE A 186 14.55 -2.41 -12.61
C PHE A 186 16.04 -2.07 -12.77
N PRO A 187 16.46 -0.85 -12.40
CA PRO A 187 17.87 -0.46 -12.44
C PRO A 187 18.76 -1.43 -11.66
N LEU A 188 19.89 -1.79 -12.25
CA LEU A 188 20.93 -2.57 -11.57
C LEU A 188 21.95 -1.61 -10.96
N MET A 189 22.41 -1.92 -9.74
CA MET A 189 23.53 -1.23 -9.12
C MET A 189 24.79 -2.09 -9.22
N LYS A 190 25.83 -1.58 -9.87
CA LYS A 190 27.16 -2.19 -9.87
C LYS A 190 27.82 -1.93 -8.54
N VAL A 191 28.05 -2.99 -7.77
CA VAL A 191 28.62 -2.94 -6.43
C VAL A 191 30.09 -2.49 -6.52
N HIS A 192 30.41 -1.44 -5.77
CA HIS A 192 31.77 -0.96 -5.60
C HIS A 192 32.43 -1.60 -4.38
N LYS A 193 31.83 -1.45 -3.18
CA LYS A 193 32.34 -1.96 -1.90
C LYS A 193 31.19 -2.23 -0.95
N VAL A 194 31.40 -3.17 -0.03
CA VAL A 194 30.52 -3.43 1.12
C VAL A 194 31.30 -3.22 2.40
N TYR A 195 30.81 -2.35 3.26
CA TYR A 195 31.40 -2.04 4.57
C TYR A 195 30.55 -2.64 5.68
N ALA A 196 31.19 -3.11 6.74
CA ALA A 196 30.50 -3.61 7.93
C ALA A 196 31.20 -3.12 9.20
N LYS A 197 30.40 -2.74 10.21
CA LYS A 197 30.93 -2.49 11.55
C LYS A 197 31.24 -3.80 12.26
N LYS A 198 32.06 -3.73 13.32
CA LYS A 198 32.30 -4.88 14.20
C LYS A 198 30.99 -5.31 14.89
N ASN A 199 30.69 -6.60 14.90
CA ASN A 199 29.46 -7.18 15.48
C ASN A 199 28.19 -6.52 14.92
N ALA A 200 28.17 -6.29 13.61
CA ALA A 200 27.03 -5.74 12.91
C ALA A 200 25.79 -6.65 13.03
N ILE A 201 24.62 -6.04 13.18
CA ILE A 201 23.30 -6.67 13.24
C ILE A 201 22.58 -6.35 11.93
N TRP A 202 21.98 -7.37 11.32
CA TRP A 202 21.21 -7.23 10.11
C TRP A 202 19.71 -7.15 10.44
N PRO A 203 19.11 -5.94 10.51
CA PRO A 203 17.67 -5.82 10.66
C PRO A 203 16.97 -6.24 9.36
N PHE A 204 15.87 -6.94 9.50
CA PHE A 204 14.98 -7.24 8.40
C PHE A 204 13.54 -7.24 8.91
N THR A 205 12.62 -7.00 8.00
CA THR A 205 11.20 -7.20 8.21
C THR A 205 10.65 -8.15 7.15
N VAL A 206 9.53 -8.80 7.46
CA VAL A 206 8.77 -9.62 6.51
C VAL A 206 7.54 -8.81 6.12
N VAL A 207 7.49 -8.38 4.86
CA VAL A 207 6.31 -7.72 4.29
C VAL A 207 5.40 -8.76 3.66
N GLY A 208 4.10 -8.53 3.69
CA GLY A 208 3.12 -9.50 3.24
C GLY A 208 1.72 -8.99 3.50
N ARG A 209 0.76 -9.91 3.61
CA ARG A 209 -0.61 -9.50 3.92
C ARG A 209 -0.66 -8.77 5.28
N PRO A 210 -1.27 -7.58 5.36
CA PRO A 210 -1.32 -6.81 6.60
C PRO A 210 -2.12 -7.55 7.70
N PRO A 211 -1.90 -7.22 8.98
CA PRO A 211 -0.90 -6.28 9.47
C PRO A 211 0.51 -6.90 9.48
N GLN A 212 1.54 -6.12 9.15
CA GLN A 212 2.95 -6.44 9.39
C GLN A 212 3.65 -5.26 10.09
N GLU A 213 4.97 -5.25 10.16
CA GLU A 213 5.72 -4.17 10.82
C GLU A 213 5.51 -2.80 10.13
N ASP A 214 5.33 -2.81 8.81
CA ASP A 214 4.98 -1.64 7.99
C ASP A 214 3.65 -0.98 8.44
N THR A 215 2.67 -1.76 8.90
CA THR A 215 1.46 -1.22 9.55
C THR A 215 1.81 -0.37 10.79
N SER A 216 2.80 -0.80 11.57
CA SER A 216 3.23 -0.05 12.77
C SER A 216 3.95 1.24 12.39
N PHE A 217 4.77 1.22 11.33
CA PHE A 217 5.35 2.43 10.74
C PHE A 217 4.24 3.39 10.26
N GLY A 218 3.24 2.89 9.55
CA GLY A 218 2.10 3.68 9.07
C GLY A 218 1.34 4.36 10.20
N ASN A 219 1.05 3.62 11.28
CA ASN A 219 0.37 4.17 12.45
C ASN A 219 1.18 5.30 13.11
N LEU A 220 2.49 5.11 13.28
CA LEU A 220 3.36 6.13 13.86
C LEU A 220 3.46 7.37 12.97
N ILE A 221 3.59 7.19 11.65
CA ILE A 221 3.60 8.30 10.69
C ILE A 221 2.28 9.07 10.78
N HIS A 222 1.15 8.36 10.84
CA HIS A 222 -0.16 8.98 10.97
C HIS A 222 -0.30 9.75 12.30
N GLU A 223 0.14 9.20 13.43
CA GLU A 223 0.14 9.90 14.72
C GLU A 223 1.00 11.17 14.68
N MET A 224 2.14 11.14 13.97
CA MET A 224 3.05 12.29 13.85
C MET A 224 2.60 13.36 12.85
N THR A 225 1.83 12.98 11.82
CA THR A 225 1.52 13.86 10.66
C THR A 225 0.03 14.09 10.43
N GLY A 226 -0.86 13.38 11.13
CA GLY A 226 -2.30 13.37 10.90
C GLY A 226 -2.94 14.77 10.96
N ASP A 227 -2.49 15.61 11.89
CA ASP A 227 -2.98 16.99 12.04
C ASP A 227 -2.59 17.92 10.88
N ALA A 228 -1.58 17.54 10.06
CA ALA A 228 -1.10 18.36 8.95
C ALA A 228 -1.87 18.12 7.65
N ILE A 229 -2.42 16.92 7.41
CA ILE A 229 -3.10 16.57 6.16
C ILE A 229 -4.35 17.42 5.88
N PRO A 230 -5.24 17.70 6.86
CA PRO A 230 -6.39 18.58 6.67
C PRO A 230 -6.04 20.00 6.22
N GLN A 231 -4.78 20.45 6.41
CA GLN A 231 -4.35 21.78 6.01
C GLN A 231 -4.08 21.91 4.51
N GLU A 232 -3.77 20.80 3.83
CA GLU A 232 -3.47 20.79 2.39
C GLU A 232 -4.74 20.71 1.52
N ILE A 233 -5.81 20.09 2.02
CA ILE A 233 -7.06 19.89 1.28
C ILE A 233 -8.20 20.63 1.99
N PRO A 234 -8.57 21.84 1.54
CA PRO A 234 -9.62 22.62 2.17
C PRO A 234 -10.95 21.86 2.27
N GLY A 235 -11.48 21.76 3.49
CA GLY A 235 -12.76 21.10 3.77
C GLY A 235 -12.65 19.60 4.08
N LEU A 236 -11.48 18.98 3.91
CA LEU A 236 -11.21 17.64 4.41
C LEU A 236 -11.04 17.69 5.94
N LYS A 237 -11.82 16.90 6.67
CA LYS A 237 -11.69 16.77 8.14
C LYS A 237 -10.80 15.60 8.52
N GLU A 238 -10.95 14.48 7.82
CA GLU A 238 -10.24 13.23 8.14
C GLU A 238 -10.03 12.40 6.88
N VAL A 239 -8.91 11.68 6.80
CA VAL A 239 -8.64 10.66 5.78
C VAL A 239 -7.87 9.49 6.38
N HIS A 240 -8.26 8.28 6.02
CA HIS A 240 -7.63 7.04 6.47
C HIS A 240 -7.39 6.11 5.29
N ALA A 241 -6.12 5.73 5.11
CA ALA A 241 -5.70 4.67 4.21
C ALA A 241 -5.80 3.33 4.93
N VAL A 242 -6.72 2.48 4.48
CA VAL A 242 -7.11 1.28 5.23
C VAL A 242 -6.06 0.19 5.07
N ASP A 243 -5.25 -0.01 6.11
CA ASP A 243 -4.18 -1.02 6.15
C ASP A 243 -4.66 -2.41 5.72
N ALA A 244 -5.82 -2.85 6.22
CA ALA A 244 -6.41 -4.15 5.88
C ALA A 244 -6.68 -4.37 4.38
N ALA A 245 -6.79 -3.30 3.60
CA ALA A 245 -6.99 -3.33 2.16
C ALA A 245 -5.66 -3.17 1.38
N GLY A 246 -4.50 -3.30 2.04
CA GLY A 246 -3.19 -3.02 1.44
C GLY A 246 -2.79 -1.55 1.51
N VAL A 247 -3.24 -0.83 2.56
CA VAL A 247 -3.00 0.61 2.79
C VAL A 247 -3.68 1.51 1.76
N HIS A 248 -3.09 1.68 0.58
CA HIS A 248 -3.53 2.65 -0.42
C HIS A 248 -4.78 2.28 -1.21
N PRO A 249 -5.09 1.00 -1.54
CA PRO A 249 -6.21 0.67 -2.42
C PRO A 249 -7.57 1.22 -1.95
N LEU A 250 -7.79 1.31 -0.63
CA LEU A 250 -9.02 1.84 -0.03
C LEU A 250 -8.73 3.05 0.86
N LEU A 251 -9.35 4.18 0.52
CA LEU A 251 -9.41 5.37 1.36
C LEU A 251 -10.82 5.58 1.91
N LEU A 252 -10.89 5.96 3.18
CA LEU A 252 -12.08 6.49 3.83
C LEU A 252 -11.83 7.95 4.17
N ALA A 253 -12.79 8.83 3.90
CA ALA A 253 -12.65 10.26 4.14
C ALA A 253 -13.91 10.88 4.73
N ILE A 254 -13.71 11.89 5.59
CA ILE A 254 -14.77 12.76 6.09
C ILE A 254 -14.47 14.17 5.59
N GLY A 255 -15.32 14.69 4.73
CA GLY A 255 -15.28 16.06 4.26
C GLY A 255 -16.24 16.97 5.02
N SER A 256 -16.45 18.14 4.45
CA SER A 256 -17.48 19.09 4.85
C SER A 256 -18.44 19.30 3.68
N GLU A 257 -19.69 19.66 4.01
CA GLU A 257 -20.70 20.00 3.02
C GLU A 257 -21.24 21.41 3.28
N ARG A 258 -20.58 22.40 2.71
CA ARG A 258 -20.78 23.83 2.96
C ARG A 258 -21.31 24.58 1.75
N TYR A 259 -21.56 23.87 0.64
CA TYR A 259 -21.80 24.49 -0.67
C TYR A 259 -22.98 25.47 -0.68
N THR A 260 -24.01 25.20 0.13
CA THR A 260 -25.20 26.06 0.25
C THR A 260 -25.59 26.32 1.70
N PRO A 261 -25.02 27.33 2.40
CA PRO A 261 -25.41 27.64 3.78
C PRO A 261 -26.87 28.08 3.93
N TYR A 262 -27.52 28.45 2.83
CA TYR A 262 -28.91 28.88 2.75
C TYR A 262 -29.88 27.79 2.27
N THR A 263 -29.39 26.62 1.86
CA THR A 263 -30.20 25.47 1.45
C THR A 263 -29.55 24.21 1.99
N PRO A 264 -30.15 23.49 2.96
CA PRO A 264 -29.59 22.25 3.48
C PRO A 264 -29.40 21.25 2.34
N THR A 265 -28.16 21.00 1.91
CA THR A 265 -27.89 19.94 0.95
C THR A 265 -28.12 18.60 1.63
N LYS A 266 -28.88 17.71 1.01
CA LYS A 266 -29.09 16.33 1.50
C LYS A 266 -28.53 15.29 0.53
N GLN A 267 -27.50 15.70 -0.21
CA GLN A 267 -26.81 14.87 -1.18
C GLN A 267 -25.36 15.36 -1.37
N PRO A 268 -24.45 14.51 -1.87
CA PRO A 268 -23.08 14.91 -2.13
C PRO A 268 -22.98 16.15 -3.05
N ALA A 269 -22.28 17.19 -2.59
CA ALA A 269 -21.88 18.33 -3.41
C ALA A 269 -20.40 18.69 -3.18
N GLU A 270 -20.06 19.43 -2.11
CA GLU A 270 -18.66 19.82 -1.85
C GLU A 270 -17.72 18.61 -1.69
N ILE A 271 -18.19 17.53 -1.06
CA ILE A 271 -17.40 16.32 -0.89
C ILE A 271 -16.96 15.68 -2.22
N LEU A 272 -17.65 15.93 -3.34
CA LEU A 272 -17.19 15.50 -4.66
C LEU A 272 -15.97 16.29 -5.13
N THR A 273 -15.92 17.60 -4.84
CA THR A 273 -14.74 18.42 -5.11
C THR A 273 -13.56 17.99 -4.24
N ILE A 274 -13.82 17.72 -2.95
CA ILE A 274 -12.80 17.20 -2.02
C ILE A 274 -12.27 15.85 -2.52
N ALA A 275 -13.14 14.95 -2.99
CA ALA A 275 -12.73 13.65 -3.52
C ALA A 275 -11.77 13.77 -4.70
N ASN A 276 -12.04 14.68 -5.64
CA ASN A 276 -11.12 14.95 -6.76
C ASN A 276 -9.76 15.46 -6.27
N HIS A 277 -9.74 16.31 -5.25
CA HIS A 277 -8.50 16.81 -4.66
C HIS A 277 -7.71 15.67 -4.00
N ILE A 278 -8.36 14.81 -3.19
CA ILE A 278 -7.73 13.62 -2.59
C ILE A 278 -7.07 12.76 -3.66
N LEU A 279 -7.79 12.42 -4.74
CA LEU A 279 -7.26 11.60 -5.82
C LEU A 279 -6.18 12.31 -6.66
N GLY A 280 -6.02 13.63 -6.53
CA GLY A 280 -4.96 14.42 -7.15
C GLY A 280 -3.72 14.65 -6.27
N THR A 281 -3.75 14.26 -4.99
CA THR A 281 -2.73 14.66 -4.01
C THR A 281 -1.79 13.52 -3.64
N GLY A 282 -0.50 13.68 -3.96
CA GLY A 282 0.59 12.86 -3.42
C GLY A 282 0.31 11.35 -3.43
N GLN A 283 0.48 10.71 -2.27
CA GLN A 283 0.24 9.27 -2.09
C GLN A 283 -1.25 8.87 -2.07
N LEU A 284 -2.15 9.82 -1.77
CA LEU A 284 -3.59 9.56 -1.78
C LEU A 284 -4.10 9.28 -3.20
N SER A 285 -3.41 9.80 -4.22
CA SER A 285 -3.69 9.52 -5.63
C SER A 285 -3.54 8.03 -6.02
N LEU A 286 -2.87 7.21 -5.20
CA LEU A 286 -2.70 5.77 -5.47
C LEU A 286 -3.99 4.97 -5.25
N ALA A 287 -4.97 5.53 -4.53
CA ALA A 287 -6.19 4.82 -4.17
C ALA A 287 -7.04 4.38 -5.37
N LYS A 288 -7.64 3.20 -5.25
CA LYS A 288 -8.65 2.69 -6.19
C LYS A 288 -10.05 3.05 -5.75
N PHE A 289 -10.31 2.92 -4.46
CA PHE A 289 -11.61 3.11 -3.86
C PHE A 289 -11.52 4.26 -2.88
N LEU A 290 -12.35 5.28 -3.07
CA LEU A 290 -12.51 6.35 -2.11
C LEU A 290 -13.97 6.37 -1.65
N PHE A 291 -14.20 5.96 -0.40
CA PHE A 291 -15.46 6.27 0.27
C PHE A 291 -15.30 7.62 0.94
N ILE A 292 -16.23 8.53 0.66
CA ILE A 292 -16.25 9.86 1.26
C ILE A 292 -17.65 10.21 1.73
N THR A 293 -17.72 10.83 2.90
CA THR A 293 -18.97 11.32 3.48
C THR A 293 -18.74 12.63 4.21
N ALA A 294 -19.82 13.21 4.72
CA ALA A 294 -19.77 14.28 5.70
C ALA A 294 -20.70 13.92 6.85
N ASP A 295 -20.29 14.30 8.06
CA ASP A 295 -21.08 14.11 9.27
C ASP A 295 -21.25 15.46 9.97
N ASP A 296 -22.51 15.89 10.07
CA ASP A 296 -22.90 17.11 10.78
C ASP A 296 -22.82 16.96 12.30
N SER A 297 -22.90 15.72 12.80
CA SER A 297 -22.82 15.42 14.22
C SER A 297 -21.37 15.36 14.75
N ASN A 298 -20.39 15.26 13.85
CA ASN A 298 -18.96 15.06 14.15
C ASN A 298 -18.69 13.88 15.12
N GLN A 299 -19.44 12.79 14.98
CA GLN A 299 -19.28 11.55 15.76
C GLN A 299 -18.61 10.44 14.95
N LEU A 300 -18.62 10.55 13.62
CA LEU A 300 -17.99 9.58 12.73
C LEU A 300 -16.47 9.69 12.78
N ASN A 301 -15.79 8.55 12.75
CA ASN A 301 -14.33 8.45 12.70
C ASN A 301 -13.93 7.39 11.67
N THR A 302 -12.98 7.71 10.81
CA THR A 302 -12.58 6.81 9.71
C THR A 302 -11.76 5.60 10.18
N GLN A 303 -11.17 5.65 11.37
CA GLN A 303 -10.45 4.54 12.00
C GLN A 303 -11.39 3.42 12.46
N ASN A 304 -12.65 3.75 12.79
CA ASN A 304 -13.68 2.74 13.01
C ASN A 304 -14.32 2.32 11.68
N VAL A 305 -13.56 1.57 10.88
CA VAL A 305 -13.93 1.18 9.51
C VAL A 305 -15.32 0.54 9.43
N GLY A 306 -15.68 -0.30 10.40
CA GLY A 306 -16.98 -0.99 10.41
C GLY A 306 -18.17 -0.06 10.61
N GLU A 307 -18.08 0.90 11.53
CA GLU A 307 -19.11 1.92 11.75
C GLU A 307 -19.15 2.93 10.60
N TYR A 308 -17.99 3.36 10.11
CA TYR A 308 -17.87 4.25 8.96
C TYR A 308 -18.56 3.67 7.72
N MET A 309 -18.23 2.42 7.38
CA MET A 309 -18.81 1.75 6.21
C MET A 309 -20.32 1.57 6.37
N GLN A 310 -20.80 1.21 7.56
CA GLN A 310 -22.25 1.13 7.82
C GLN A 310 -22.93 2.49 7.61
N PHE A 311 -22.37 3.57 8.19
CA PHE A 311 -22.91 4.92 8.05
C PHE A 311 -23.05 5.33 6.58
N VAL A 312 -22.04 5.03 5.77
CA VAL A 312 -22.02 5.31 4.32
C VAL A 312 -23.02 4.43 3.56
N LEU A 313 -23.01 3.12 3.80
CA LEU A 313 -23.90 2.16 3.11
C LEU A 313 -25.38 2.39 3.42
N GLU A 314 -25.71 2.95 4.59
CA GLU A 314 -27.07 3.37 4.94
C GLU A 314 -27.57 4.58 4.14
N ARG A 315 -26.66 5.40 3.61
CA ARG A 315 -26.96 6.72 3.00
C ARG A 315 -26.65 6.80 1.51
N ILE A 316 -25.84 5.89 0.98
CA ILE A 316 -25.41 5.95 -0.42
C ILE A 316 -26.56 5.65 -1.39
N ASN A 317 -26.78 6.52 -2.36
CA ASN A 317 -27.66 6.27 -3.49
C ASN A 317 -26.85 5.75 -4.68
N TRP A 318 -26.88 4.44 -4.90
CA TRP A 318 -26.12 3.78 -5.98
C TRP A 318 -26.45 4.25 -7.40
N LYS A 319 -27.52 5.03 -7.60
CA LYS A 319 -27.86 5.63 -8.91
C LYS A 319 -27.21 7.00 -9.17
N ARG A 320 -26.65 7.62 -8.14
CA ARG A 320 -26.14 9.00 -8.16
C ARG A 320 -24.71 9.10 -7.64
N ASP A 321 -24.39 8.30 -6.63
CA ASP A 321 -23.26 8.51 -5.73
C ASP A 321 -22.01 7.67 -6.10
N VAL A 322 -21.98 7.12 -7.31
CA VAL A 322 -20.89 6.28 -7.83
C VAL A 322 -20.20 6.98 -8.99
N HIS A 323 -18.93 7.31 -8.83
CA HIS A 323 -18.18 8.08 -9.83
C HIS A 323 -16.91 7.34 -10.24
N PHE A 324 -16.90 6.85 -11.47
CA PHE A 324 -15.76 6.12 -12.03
C PHE A 324 -14.76 7.05 -12.72
N TYR A 325 -13.48 6.72 -12.55
CA TYR A 325 -12.36 7.27 -13.30
C TYR A 325 -11.72 6.10 -14.04
N THR A 326 -11.94 6.03 -15.35
CA THR A 326 -11.46 4.92 -16.18
C THR A 326 -10.26 5.34 -17.00
N ASN A 327 -9.41 4.38 -17.39
CA ASN A 327 -8.16 4.63 -18.13
C ASN A 327 -7.26 5.65 -17.43
N THR A 328 -7.06 5.47 -16.13
CA THR A 328 -6.27 6.36 -15.28
C THR A 328 -5.05 5.64 -14.70
N THR A 329 -4.25 6.36 -13.91
CA THR A 329 -3.07 5.81 -13.26
C THR A 329 -3.40 5.13 -11.93
N ILE A 330 -2.70 4.06 -11.63
CA ILE A 330 -2.80 3.32 -10.35
C ILE A 330 -1.40 3.01 -9.82
N ASP A 331 -1.34 2.42 -8.63
CA ASP A 331 -0.08 1.94 -8.05
C ASP A 331 0.60 0.90 -8.96
N THR A 332 1.92 0.92 -9.02
CA THR A 332 2.77 -0.04 -9.74
C THR A 332 2.54 -1.47 -9.25
N LEU A 333 2.19 -1.62 -7.97
CA LEU A 333 2.02 -2.90 -7.30
C LEU A 333 0.59 -3.46 -7.44
N ASP A 334 -0.31 -2.73 -8.10
CA ASP A 334 -1.69 -3.17 -8.28
C ASP A 334 -1.85 -4.05 -9.52
N TYR A 335 -1.95 -5.36 -9.29
CA TYR A 335 -2.14 -6.39 -10.32
C TYR A 335 -3.61 -6.71 -10.63
N SER A 336 -4.57 -5.91 -10.13
CA SER A 336 -5.98 -6.07 -10.54
C SER A 336 -6.22 -5.57 -11.97
N GLY A 337 -5.44 -4.59 -12.42
CA GLY A 337 -5.43 -4.08 -13.79
C GLY A 337 -4.70 -4.99 -14.78
N THR A 338 -4.73 -4.63 -16.06
CA THR A 338 -4.06 -5.37 -17.15
C THR A 338 -2.73 -4.76 -17.59
N GLY A 339 -2.28 -3.69 -16.94
CA GLY A 339 -1.07 -2.96 -17.31
C GLY A 339 -0.37 -2.34 -16.12
N LEU A 340 0.92 -2.03 -16.29
CA LEU A 340 1.72 -1.40 -15.24
C LEU A 340 1.31 0.07 -15.09
N ASN A 341 1.03 0.50 -13.87
CA ASN A 341 0.60 1.87 -13.53
C ASN A 341 -0.70 2.33 -14.21
N THR A 342 -1.52 1.44 -14.78
CA THR A 342 -2.77 1.78 -15.46
C THR A 342 -3.96 0.98 -14.95
N GLY A 343 -5.11 1.63 -14.80
CA GLY A 343 -6.33 0.99 -14.31
C GLY A 343 -7.50 1.94 -14.18
N SER A 344 -8.29 1.75 -13.12
CA SER A 344 -9.47 2.57 -12.83
C SER A 344 -9.61 2.84 -11.33
N LYS A 345 -10.35 3.91 -11.01
CA LYS A 345 -10.71 4.30 -9.66
C LYS A 345 -12.22 4.51 -9.57
N VAL A 346 -12.77 4.45 -8.35
CA VAL A 346 -14.16 4.79 -8.07
C VAL A 346 -14.26 5.59 -6.77
N VAL A 347 -15.08 6.64 -6.82
CA VAL A 347 -15.50 7.40 -5.64
C VAL A 347 -16.92 7.00 -5.29
N PHE A 348 -17.13 6.64 -4.03
CA PHE A 348 -18.43 6.42 -3.41
C PHE A 348 -18.69 7.57 -2.44
N ALA A 349 -19.47 8.54 -2.86
CA ALA A 349 -19.74 9.74 -2.07
C ALA A 349 -21.14 9.67 -1.47
N ALA A 350 -21.29 9.56 -0.15
CA ALA A 350 -22.61 9.47 0.49
C ALA A 350 -22.83 10.63 1.45
N TYR A 351 -23.97 11.30 1.35
CA TYR A 351 -24.34 12.36 2.30
C TYR A 351 -25.86 12.57 2.29
N GLY A 352 -26.42 12.95 3.44
CA GLY A 352 -27.84 13.20 3.63
C GLY A 352 -28.52 12.19 4.56
N GLU A 353 -29.84 12.06 4.38
CA GLU A 353 -30.69 11.20 5.21
C GLU A 353 -30.39 9.73 5.03
N LYS A 354 -30.69 8.94 6.07
CA LYS A 354 -30.65 7.49 6.01
C LYS A 354 -31.66 6.98 4.97
N LEU A 355 -31.17 6.25 3.97
CA LEU A 355 -31.97 5.69 2.88
C LEU A 355 -32.43 4.25 3.15
N ARG A 356 -31.68 3.51 3.96
CA ARG A 356 -31.96 2.10 4.26
C ARG A 356 -31.49 1.70 5.66
N GLU A 357 -32.18 0.73 6.24
CA GLU A 357 -31.70 -0.07 7.37
C GLU A 357 -30.96 -1.29 6.83
N LEU A 358 -29.71 -1.50 7.25
CA LEU A 358 -28.88 -2.58 6.68
C LEU A 358 -29.30 -3.95 7.22
N CYS A 359 -29.37 -4.95 6.34
CA CYS A 359 -29.63 -6.33 6.74
C CYS A 359 -28.48 -6.87 7.62
N LYS A 360 -28.83 -7.64 8.65
CA LYS A 360 -27.88 -8.28 9.57
C LYS A 360 -27.79 -9.80 9.37
N GLU A 361 -28.65 -10.33 8.52
CA GLU A 361 -28.70 -11.73 8.13
C GLU A 361 -28.79 -11.82 6.61
N VAL A 362 -28.32 -12.94 6.05
CA VAL A 362 -28.35 -13.19 4.62
C VAL A 362 -29.81 -13.23 4.13
N PRO A 363 -30.22 -12.34 3.22
CA PRO A 363 -31.57 -12.36 2.65
C PRO A 363 -31.88 -13.71 1.98
N GLN A 364 -33.11 -14.21 2.19
CA GLN A 364 -33.54 -15.52 1.67
C GLN A 364 -33.30 -15.69 0.16
N PRO A 365 -33.56 -14.70 -0.72
CA PRO A 365 -33.31 -14.85 -2.16
C PRO A 365 -31.86 -15.18 -2.51
N LEU A 366 -30.88 -14.79 -1.68
CA LEU A 366 -29.46 -15.09 -1.94
C LEU A 366 -29.06 -16.51 -1.58
N LYS A 367 -29.84 -17.20 -0.73
CA LYS A 367 -29.59 -18.60 -0.34
C LYS A 367 -30.05 -19.58 -1.41
N GLU A 368 -30.91 -19.13 -2.33
CA GLU A 368 -31.57 -19.96 -3.35
C GLU A 368 -31.01 -19.72 -4.76
N LEU A 369 -29.91 -18.97 -4.88
CA LEU A 369 -29.29 -18.64 -6.15
C LEU A 369 -28.73 -19.88 -6.86
N GLN A 370 -28.92 -19.92 -8.18
CA GLN A 370 -28.28 -20.88 -9.07
C GLN A 370 -26.94 -20.31 -9.56
N GLY A 371 -25.89 -21.11 -9.45
CA GLY A 371 -24.51 -20.72 -9.83
C GLY A 371 -23.74 -19.93 -8.78
N PHE A 372 -24.41 -19.52 -7.70
CA PHE A 372 -23.81 -18.84 -6.54
C PHE A 372 -24.17 -19.60 -5.28
N GLN A 373 -23.20 -19.80 -4.40
CA GLN A 373 -23.33 -20.68 -3.24
C GLN A 373 -22.81 -20.00 -1.99
N ASN A 374 -23.12 -20.62 -0.84
CA ASN A 374 -22.55 -20.26 0.46
C ASN A 374 -22.62 -18.76 0.74
N ALA A 375 -23.83 -18.19 0.69
CA ALA A 375 -24.03 -16.79 1.00
C ALA A 375 -23.72 -16.52 2.48
N GLN A 376 -22.81 -15.59 2.76
CA GLN A 376 -22.34 -15.26 4.11
C GLN A 376 -22.39 -13.75 4.36
N MET A 377 -22.67 -13.33 5.60
CA MET A 377 -22.61 -11.91 5.97
C MET A 377 -21.15 -11.49 6.16
N ALA A 378 -20.67 -10.56 5.35
CA ALA A 378 -19.34 -9.96 5.53
C ALA A 378 -19.37 -8.84 6.58
N MET A 379 -20.43 -8.03 6.55
CA MET A 379 -20.79 -7.01 7.52
C MET A 379 -22.25 -6.60 7.29
N PRO A 380 -22.92 -5.84 8.19
CA PRO A 380 -24.29 -5.39 7.93
C PRO A 380 -24.44 -4.76 6.55
N GLY A 381 -25.40 -5.24 5.76
CA GLY A 381 -25.67 -4.76 4.39
C GLY A 381 -24.75 -5.29 3.30
N VAL A 382 -23.74 -6.11 3.61
CA VAL A 382 -22.79 -6.68 2.64
C VAL A 382 -22.79 -8.21 2.72
N VAL A 383 -23.12 -8.87 1.61
CA VAL A 383 -23.16 -10.34 1.52
C VAL A 383 -22.07 -10.83 0.57
N ALA A 384 -21.27 -11.80 1.03
CA ALA A 384 -20.32 -12.52 0.22
C ALA A 384 -20.99 -13.76 -0.40
N LEU A 385 -20.80 -13.97 -1.70
CA LEU A 385 -21.29 -15.12 -2.45
C LEU A 385 -20.10 -15.87 -3.07
N LYS A 386 -20.06 -17.18 -2.87
CA LYS A 386 -19.10 -18.04 -3.58
C LYS A 386 -19.58 -18.29 -5.00
N ALA A 387 -18.72 -18.09 -5.98
CA ALA A 387 -18.97 -18.47 -7.38
C ALA A 387 -17.89 -19.42 -7.89
N GLY A 388 -18.07 -19.92 -9.13
CA GLY A 388 -17.03 -20.66 -9.82
C GLY A 388 -15.77 -19.81 -10.05
N LYS A 389 -14.62 -20.47 -10.27
CA LYS A 389 -13.35 -19.80 -10.55
C LYS A 389 -13.50 -18.85 -11.74
N PHE A 390 -12.98 -17.63 -11.61
CA PHE A 390 -12.95 -16.69 -12.73
C PHE A 390 -12.13 -17.26 -13.88
N THR A 391 -12.66 -17.18 -15.10
CA THR A 391 -11.98 -17.64 -16.33
C THR A 391 -11.67 -16.47 -17.25
N THR A 392 -12.69 -15.81 -17.79
CA THR A 392 -12.56 -14.62 -18.62
C THR A 392 -13.61 -13.57 -18.25
N TYR A 393 -13.37 -12.32 -18.65
CA TYR A 393 -14.34 -11.24 -18.41
C TYR A 393 -15.67 -11.46 -19.13
N GLU A 394 -15.68 -12.09 -20.32
CA GLU A 394 -16.91 -12.42 -21.04
C GLU A 394 -17.75 -13.44 -20.26
N GLN A 395 -17.11 -14.42 -19.63
CA GLN A 395 -17.80 -15.42 -18.82
C GLN A 395 -18.27 -14.82 -17.49
N ALA A 396 -17.44 -14.02 -16.83
CA ALA A 396 -17.82 -13.31 -15.61
C ALA A 396 -19.02 -12.39 -15.84
N HIS A 397 -19.05 -11.65 -16.96
CA HIS A 397 -20.19 -10.80 -17.31
C HIS A 397 -21.50 -11.60 -17.46
N LYS A 398 -21.46 -12.77 -18.12
CA LYS A 398 -22.64 -13.67 -18.21
C LYS A 398 -23.11 -14.15 -16.84
N GLU A 399 -22.18 -14.49 -15.95
CA GLU A 399 -22.50 -14.90 -14.58
C GLU A 399 -23.14 -13.75 -13.79
N MET A 400 -22.65 -12.52 -13.95
CA MET A 400 -23.25 -11.34 -13.33
C MET A 400 -24.64 -11.02 -13.90
N GLU A 401 -24.88 -11.25 -15.19
CA GLU A 401 -26.23 -11.14 -15.77
C GLU A 401 -27.19 -12.19 -15.21
N ILE A 402 -26.72 -13.41 -14.98
CA ILE A 402 -27.50 -14.47 -14.31
C ILE A 402 -27.83 -14.08 -12.87
N LEU A 403 -26.86 -13.51 -12.14
CA LEU A 403 -27.09 -13.00 -10.78
C LEU A 403 -28.09 -11.84 -10.77
N ASN A 404 -27.92 -10.88 -11.70
CA ASN A 404 -28.82 -9.76 -11.90
C ASN A 404 -30.25 -10.24 -12.13
N ALA A 405 -30.47 -11.14 -13.11
CA ALA A 405 -31.79 -11.66 -13.42
C ALA A 405 -32.48 -12.33 -12.21
N GLN A 406 -31.75 -13.13 -11.43
CA GLN A 406 -32.29 -13.82 -10.25
C GLN A 406 -32.65 -12.84 -9.12
N CYS A 407 -31.77 -11.88 -8.84
CA CYS A 407 -31.96 -10.90 -7.78
C CYS A 407 -33.02 -9.84 -8.14
N SER A 408 -33.17 -9.47 -9.41
CA SER A 408 -34.16 -8.49 -9.86
C SER A 408 -35.60 -8.95 -9.65
N ILE A 409 -35.86 -10.26 -9.70
CA ILE A 409 -37.18 -10.84 -9.40
C ILE A 409 -37.58 -10.56 -7.93
N SER A 410 -36.60 -10.58 -7.03
CA SER A 410 -36.81 -10.42 -5.59
C SER A 410 -36.35 -9.07 -5.06
N LYS A 411 -36.27 -8.04 -5.91
CA LYS A 411 -35.70 -6.72 -5.59
C LYS A 411 -36.21 -6.14 -4.26
N ASN A 412 -37.51 -6.21 -4.01
CA ASN A 412 -38.11 -5.65 -2.79
C ASN A 412 -37.59 -6.29 -1.50
N GLN A 413 -37.14 -7.54 -1.56
CA GLN A 413 -36.56 -8.26 -0.42
C GLN A 413 -35.07 -7.94 -0.21
N LEU A 414 -34.45 -7.24 -1.16
CA LEU A 414 -33.03 -6.87 -1.14
C LEU A 414 -32.80 -5.40 -0.80
N ASN A 415 -33.85 -4.61 -0.52
CA ASN A 415 -33.74 -3.17 -0.24
C ASN A 415 -32.84 -2.83 0.98
N ALA A 416 -32.72 -3.75 1.93
CA ALA A 416 -31.87 -3.63 3.12
C ALA A 416 -30.40 -4.01 2.84
N MET A 417 -30.10 -4.58 1.68
CA MET A 417 -28.74 -4.92 1.27
C MET A 417 -28.17 -3.79 0.43
N ALA A 418 -26.92 -3.41 0.71
CA ALA A 418 -26.23 -2.37 -0.01
C ALA A 418 -25.28 -2.93 -1.07
N MET A 419 -24.63 -4.07 -0.80
CA MET A 419 -23.57 -4.61 -1.65
C MET A 419 -23.53 -6.15 -1.64
N ILE A 420 -23.20 -6.73 -2.79
CA ILE A 420 -22.84 -8.14 -2.95
C ILE A 420 -21.36 -8.22 -3.33
N VAL A 421 -20.62 -9.12 -2.68
CA VAL A 421 -19.24 -9.47 -3.05
C VAL A 421 -19.24 -10.87 -3.62
N VAL A 422 -18.88 -11.03 -4.90
CA VAL A 422 -18.67 -12.34 -5.50
C VAL A 422 -17.21 -12.73 -5.30
N CYS A 423 -16.95 -13.93 -4.77
CA CYS A 423 -15.61 -14.36 -4.36
C CYS A 423 -15.39 -15.86 -4.53
N ASP A 424 -14.13 -16.30 -4.38
CA ASP A 424 -13.76 -17.72 -4.46
C ASP A 424 -14.12 -18.50 -3.17
N ASP A 425 -14.13 -17.81 -2.02
CA ASP A 425 -14.37 -18.39 -0.69
C ASP A 425 -15.12 -17.40 0.21
N ALA A 426 -16.43 -17.60 0.35
CA ALA A 426 -17.29 -16.75 1.15
C ALA A 426 -17.10 -16.93 2.67
N ASP A 427 -16.71 -18.13 3.13
CA ASP A 427 -16.43 -18.38 4.55
C ASP A 427 -15.18 -17.60 4.98
N PHE A 428 -14.14 -17.63 4.13
CA PHE A 428 -12.94 -16.86 4.34
C PHE A 428 -13.24 -15.35 4.41
N VAL A 429 -14.00 -14.82 3.45
CA VAL A 429 -14.38 -13.40 3.38
C VAL A 429 -15.17 -12.96 4.63
N ALA A 430 -16.12 -13.77 5.07
CA ALA A 430 -17.00 -13.44 6.19
C ALA A 430 -16.37 -13.64 7.58
N ALA A 431 -15.30 -14.43 7.68
CA ALA A 431 -14.71 -14.76 8.97
C ALA A 431 -14.22 -13.54 9.77
N LYS A 432 -13.70 -12.51 9.09
CA LYS A 432 -13.21 -11.26 9.71
C LYS A 432 -13.42 -10.09 8.75
N MET A 433 -13.73 -8.89 9.30
CA MET A 433 -13.80 -7.65 8.51
C MET A 433 -12.55 -7.41 7.66
N HIS A 434 -11.36 -7.67 8.21
CA HIS A 434 -10.10 -7.56 7.47
C HIS A 434 -10.05 -8.48 6.23
N ASN A 435 -10.65 -9.68 6.28
CA ASN A 435 -10.70 -10.58 5.13
C ASN A 435 -11.57 -10.01 4.01
N TYR A 436 -12.74 -9.49 4.37
CA TYR A 436 -13.61 -8.78 3.44
C TYR A 436 -12.90 -7.60 2.79
N LEU A 437 -12.33 -6.68 3.59
CA LEU A 437 -11.62 -5.51 3.07
C LEU A 437 -10.48 -5.92 2.13
N TRP A 438 -9.66 -6.88 2.54
CA TRP A 438 -8.55 -7.38 1.74
C TRP A 438 -9.02 -7.97 0.41
N VAL A 439 -9.95 -8.94 0.44
CA VAL A 439 -10.42 -9.62 -0.78
C VAL A 439 -11.09 -8.63 -1.73
N THR A 440 -12.01 -7.81 -1.23
CA THR A 440 -12.82 -6.91 -2.07
C THR A 440 -11.99 -5.82 -2.73
N TYR A 441 -11.09 -5.17 -1.99
CA TYR A 441 -10.42 -3.96 -2.48
C TYR A 441 -9.03 -4.21 -3.09
N THR A 442 -8.42 -5.38 -2.87
CA THR A 442 -7.16 -5.75 -3.56
C THR A 442 -7.39 -6.44 -4.90
N ARG A 443 -8.46 -7.25 -5.03
CA ARG A 443 -8.72 -8.09 -6.22
C ARG A 443 -9.64 -7.45 -7.27
N CYS A 444 -10.08 -6.22 -7.03
CA CYS A 444 -11.05 -5.53 -7.88
C CYS A 444 -10.38 -4.37 -8.62
N ASN A 445 -10.56 -4.34 -9.93
CA ASN A 445 -10.36 -3.19 -10.81
C ASN A 445 -11.72 -2.52 -11.06
N PRO A 446 -12.00 -1.34 -10.47
CA PRO A 446 -13.36 -0.78 -10.39
C PRO A 446 -14.18 -0.83 -11.68
N SER A 447 -13.63 -0.41 -12.81
CA SER A 447 -14.37 -0.31 -14.08
C SER A 447 -14.68 -1.66 -14.75
N HIS A 448 -13.99 -2.73 -14.34
CA HIS A 448 -14.14 -4.07 -14.93
C HIS A 448 -14.91 -5.02 -14.03
N ASP A 449 -14.75 -4.86 -12.72
CA ASP A 449 -15.20 -5.82 -11.71
C ASP A 449 -16.41 -5.33 -10.90
N ILE A 450 -16.85 -4.08 -11.12
CA ILE A 450 -18.07 -3.56 -10.50
C ILE A 450 -19.24 -3.71 -11.46
N TYR A 451 -20.28 -4.36 -10.96
CA TYR A 451 -21.56 -4.57 -11.62
C TYR A 451 -22.67 -4.07 -10.70
N GLY A 452 -23.92 -4.25 -11.10
CA GLY A 452 -25.04 -3.90 -10.24
C GLY A 452 -26.34 -4.57 -10.64
N ILE A 453 -27.20 -4.77 -9.65
CA ILE A 453 -28.57 -5.22 -9.87
C ILE A 453 -29.35 -4.07 -10.53
N ASN A 454 -29.98 -4.36 -11.67
CA ASN A 454 -30.63 -3.39 -12.55
C ASN A 454 -29.73 -2.19 -12.88
N ALA A 455 -28.47 -2.46 -13.23
CA ALA A 455 -27.54 -1.42 -13.62
C ALA A 455 -28.01 -0.69 -14.90
N THR A 456 -27.83 0.63 -14.93
CA THR A 456 -28.18 1.50 -16.06
C THR A 456 -27.13 2.57 -16.26
N THR A 457 -26.94 3.00 -17.50
CA THR A 457 -26.12 4.18 -17.83
C THR A 457 -27.00 5.25 -18.46
N GLU A 458 -27.16 6.38 -17.78
CA GLU A 458 -27.89 7.54 -18.28
C GLU A 458 -26.95 8.74 -18.33
N ASN A 459 -26.89 9.44 -19.47
CA ASN A 459 -26.03 10.62 -19.64
C ASN A 459 -24.55 10.38 -19.23
N LYS A 460 -24.02 9.19 -19.54
CA LYS A 460 -22.67 8.71 -19.15
C LYS A 460 -22.46 8.52 -17.64
N HIS A 461 -23.51 8.61 -16.84
CA HIS A 461 -23.48 8.24 -15.43
C HIS A 461 -23.98 6.81 -15.26
N TRP A 462 -23.16 5.97 -14.64
CA TRP A 462 -23.52 4.59 -14.32
C TRP A 462 -24.15 4.54 -12.93
N GLY A 463 -25.20 3.74 -12.77
CA GLY A 463 -25.83 3.51 -11.48
C GLY A 463 -26.54 2.16 -11.43
N CYS A 464 -26.92 1.74 -10.22
CA CYS A 464 -27.65 0.48 -10.00
C CYS A 464 -28.57 0.55 -8.77
N ASP A 465 -29.32 -0.52 -8.50
CA ASP A 465 -30.10 -0.64 -7.26
C ASP A 465 -29.28 -1.23 -6.09
N VAL A 466 -28.42 -2.22 -6.38
CA VAL A 466 -27.50 -2.86 -5.43
C VAL A 466 -26.15 -3.07 -6.12
N LEU A 467 -25.07 -2.65 -5.46
CA LEU A 467 -23.72 -2.79 -6.01
C LEU A 467 -23.25 -4.25 -5.96
N ILE A 468 -22.59 -4.72 -7.00
CA ILE A 468 -21.93 -6.02 -7.03
C ILE A 468 -20.43 -5.79 -7.28
N VAL A 469 -19.58 -6.43 -6.50
CA VAL A 469 -18.12 -6.42 -6.69
C VAL A 469 -17.65 -7.84 -6.93
N ASP A 470 -17.10 -8.12 -8.11
CA ASP A 470 -16.45 -9.40 -8.42
C ASP A 470 -15.00 -9.39 -7.93
N ALA A 471 -14.80 -9.95 -6.75
CA ALA A 471 -13.51 -10.04 -6.07
C ALA A 471 -12.83 -11.42 -6.27
N ARG A 472 -13.24 -12.20 -7.27
CA ARG A 472 -12.56 -13.46 -7.60
C ARG A 472 -11.15 -13.22 -8.12
N ILE A 473 -10.27 -14.19 -7.92
CA ILE A 473 -8.91 -14.16 -8.45
C ILE A 473 -8.94 -14.30 -9.98
N LYS A 474 -8.41 -13.31 -10.71
CA LYS A 474 -8.29 -13.37 -12.17
C LYS A 474 -6.99 -14.06 -12.59
N PRO A 475 -6.91 -14.67 -13.79
CA PRO A 475 -5.72 -15.40 -14.24
C PRO A 475 -4.43 -14.58 -14.28
N HIS A 476 -4.51 -13.26 -14.48
CA HIS A 476 -3.37 -12.36 -14.50
C HIS A 476 -2.96 -11.84 -13.12
N HIS A 477 -3.76 -12.08 -12.08
CA HIS A 477 -3.41 -11.68 -10.72
C HIS A 477 -2.14 -12.40 -10.30
N ALA A 478 -1.31 -11.69 -9.55
CA ALA A 478 -0.17 -12.31 -8.95
C ALA A 478 -0.59 -13.33 -7.88
N PRO A 479 0.22 -14.39 -7.65
CA PRO A 479 -0.05 -15.37 -6.61
C PRO A 479 -0.10 -14.72 -5.22
N ILE A 480 -0.89 -15.28 -4.32
CA ILE A 480 -0.96 -14.85 -2.91
C ILE A 480 0.33 -15.27 -2.19
N VAL A 481 0.82 -14.46 -1.25
CA VAL A 481 1.90 -14.89 -0.35
C VAL A 481 1.34 -15.87 0.69
N GLU A 482 1.85 -17.10 0.67
CA GLU A 482 1.44 -18.15 1.60
C GLU A 482 2.57 -18.42 2.58
N LYS A 483 2.20 -18.55 3.86
CA LYS A 483 3.15 -18.91 4.91
C LYS A 483 3.60 -20.35 4.71
N ASP A 484 4.89 -20.57 4.88
CA ASP A 484 5.46 -21.92 4.84
C ASP A 484 5.12 -22.69 6.13
N PRO A 485 4.36 -23.79 6.07
CA PRO A 485 3.94 -24.53 7.26
C PRO A 485 5.11 -25.09 8.07
N VAL A 486 6.24 -25.41 7.41
CA VAL A 486 7.44 -25.91 8.10
C VAL A 486 8.07 -24.80 8.93
N THR A 487 8.21 -23.60 8.36
CA THR A 487 8.68 -22.40 9.05
C THR A 487 7.75 -21.99 10.18
N GLU A 488 6.43 -21.99 9.98
CA GLU A 488 5.45 -21.72 11.06
C GLU A 488 5.58 -22.71 12.21
N LYS A 489 5.71 -24.01 11.93
CA LYS A 489 5.91 -24.99 13.00
C LYS A 489 7.25 -24.81 13.73
N ASN A 490 8.28 -24.34 13.04
CA ASN A 490 9.59 -24.15 13.64
C ASN A 490 9.64 -23.02 14.67
N ILE A 491 8.72 -22.05 14.62
CA ILE A 491 8.67 -20.95 15.61
C ILE A 491 8.06 -21.39 16.96
N ASP A 492 7.27 -22.46 16.98
CA ASP A 492 6.61 -22.98 18.21
C ASP A 492 7.60 -23.22 19.35
N ARG A 493 8.85 -23.60 19.02
CA ARG A 493 9.92 -23.83 19.99
C ARG A 493 10.23 -22.60 20.86
N PHE A 494 10.00 -21.39 20.37
CA PHE A 494 10.25 -20.16 21.12
C PHE A 494 9.15 -19.85 22.14
N PHE A 495 7.94 -20.39 21.93
CA PHE A 495 6.78 -20.22 22.81
C PHE A 495 6.58 -21.38 23.79
N ALA A 496 7.30 -22.49 23.58
CA ALA A 496 7.30 -23.64 24.49
C ALA A 496 7.65 -23.22 25.93
N LYS A 497 7.09 -23.92 26.92
CA LYS A 497 7.31 -23.64 28.34
C LYS A 497 8.79 -23.56 28.69
N GLY A 498 9.23 -22.42 29.21
CA GLY A 498 10.62 -22.14 29.57
C GLY A 498 11.51 -21.57 28.45
N ALA A 499 10.97 -21.40 27.23
CA ALA A 499 11.66 -20.74 26.14
C ALA A 499 11.51 -19.20 26.21
N SER A 500 12.25 -18.50 25.35
CA SER A 500 12.44 -17.05 25.41
C SER A 500 11.17 -16.22 25.24
N LEU A 501 10.13 -16.76 24.58
CA LEU A 501 8.87 -16.06 24.32
C LEU A 501 7.67 -16.69 25.04
N HIS A 502 7.90 -17.62 25.97
CA HIS A 502 6.83 -18.26 26.72
C HIS A 502 5.99 -17.24 27.50
N GLY A 503 4.69 -17.19 27.22
CA GLY A 503 3.74 -16.30 27.90
C GLY A 503 3.76 -14.84 27.44
N ILE A 504 4.49 -14.50 26.37
CA ILE A 504 4.54 -13.13 25.84
C ILE A 504 3.41 -12.87 24.84
N ILE A 505 2.93 -13.90 24.13
CA ILE A 505 1.85 -13.79 23.14
C ILE A 505 0.85 -14.93 23.39
N HIS A 506 -0.38 -14.59 23.77
CA HIS A 506 -1.56 -15.46 23.66
C HIS A 506 -2.83 -14.62 23.57
#